data_AF-A0A3C0LCN7-F1
#
_entry.id   AF-A0A3C0LCN7-F1
#
_cell.length_a   1.000
_cell.length_b   1.000
_cell.length_c   1.000
_cell.angle_alpha   90.00
_cell.angle_beta   90.00
_cell.angle_gamma   90.00
#
_symmetry.space_group_name_H-M   'P 1'
#
loop_
_entity.id
_entity.type
_entity.pdbx_description
1 polymer ?
#
loop_
_entity_poly.entity_id
_entity_poly.type
_entity_poly.pdbx_seq_one_letter_code
_entity_poly.pdbx_strand_id
1 'polypeptide(L)' 'TYKTRRQARRDIFEYIEIFYNRERLHSSLGYYSPEEYERMVKVS' A
#
# COMPACT_ATOMS: atom_id res chain seq x y z
N THR A 1 -4.82 -16.98 -12.97
CA THR A 1 -5.05 -16.04 -14.09
C THR A 1 -6.42 -15.41 -14.00
N TYR A 2 -6.51 -14.09 -14.18
CA TYR A 2 -7.78 -13.35 -14.15
C TYR A 2 -8.66 -13.67 -15.37
N LYS A 3 -9.98 -13.80 -15.15
CA LYS A 3 -10.93 -14.04 -16.24
C LYS A 3 -11.32 -12.75 -16.96
N THR A 4 -11.23 -11.61 -16.27
CA THR A 4 -11.53 -10.29 -16.85
C THR A 4 -10.53 -9.25 -16.40
N ARG A 5 -10.35 -8.20 -17.22
CA ARG A 5 -9.57 -7.00 -16.84
C ARG A 5 -10.14 -6.28 -15.62
N ARG A 6 -11.42 -6.47 -15.30
CA ARG A 6 -12.07 -5.87 -14.13
C ARG A 6 -11.61 -6.54 -12.83
N GLN A 7 -11.53 -7.87 -12.82
CA GLN A 7 -10.98 -8.63 -11.69
C GLN A 7 -9.54 -8.22 -11.42
N ALA A 8 -8.69 -8.24 -12.45
CA ALA A 8 -7.28 -7.82 -12.31
C ALA A 8 -7.14 -6.42 -11.70
N ARG A 9 -7.97 -5.46 -12.16
CA ARG A 9 -7.96 -4.09 -11.63
C ARG A 9 -8.39 -4.00 -10.17
N ARG A 10 -9.38 -4.78 -9.75
CA ARG A 10 -9.84 -4.82 -8.36
C ARG A 10 -8.72 -5.30 -7.45
N ASP A 11 -8.09 -6.40 -7.82
CA ASP A 11 -7.07 -7.03 -6.98
C ASP A 11 -5.79 -6.18 -6.93
N ILE A 12 -5.43 -5.51 -8.03
CA ILE A 12 -4.34 -4.52 -8.04
C ILE A 12 -4.67 -3.33 -7.13
N PHE A 13 -5.91 -2.81 -7.20
CA PHE A 13 -6.33 -1.71 -6.34
C PHE A 13 -6.26 -2.09 -4.86
N GLU A 14 -6.79 -3.26 -4.49
CA GLU A 14 -6.74 -3.77 -3.13
C GLU A 14 -5.30 -3.99 -2.64
N TYR A 15 -4.44 -4.54 -3.50
CA TYR A 15 -3.02 -4.69 -3.20
C TYR A 15 -2.33 -3.35 -2.95
N ILE A 16 -2.58 -2.33 -3.76
CA ILE A 16 -1.93 -1.01 -3.61
C ILE A 16 -2.49 -0.29 -2.38
N GLU A 17 -3.83 -0.16 -2.28
CA GLU A 17 -4.46 0.71 -1.30
C GLU A 17 -4.54 0.15 0.09
N ILE A 18 -4.67 -1.18 0.23
CA ILE A 18 -4.80 -1.81 1.55
C ILE A 18 -3.45 -2.36 1.97
N PHE A 19 -2.93 -3.31 1.22
CA PHE A 19 -1.70 -3.99 1.62
C PHE A 19 -0.48 -3.08 1.51
N TYR A 20 -0.18 -2.54 0.32
CA TYR A 20 1.07 -1.80 0.09
C TYR A 20 1.12 -0.49 0.85
N ASN A 21 0.08 0.34 0.75
CA ASN A 21 0.08 1.67 1.37
C ASN A 21 -0.11 1.62 2.89
N ARG A 22 -0.93 0.71 3.43
CA ARG A 22 -1.32 0.74 4.86
C ARG A 22 -0.61 -0.29 5.72
N GLU A 23 -0.33 -1.48 5.19
CA GLU A 23 0.13 -2.62 6.00
C GLU A 23 1.60 -3.01 5.76
N ARG A 24 2.11 -2.85 4.53
CA ARG A 24 3.44 -3.31 4.16
C ARG A 24 4.50 -2.45 4.85
N LEU A 25 5.29 -3.08 5.71
CA LEU A 25 6.41 -2.41 6.37
C LEU A 25 7.64 -2.34 5.46
N HIS A 26 8.27 -1.17 5.43
CA HIS A 26 9.50 -0.94 4.66
C HIS A 26 10.68 -0.71 5.60
N SER A 27 11.74 -1.51 5.49
CA SER A 27 12.97 -1.35 6.29
C SER A 27 13.64 0.01 6.05
N SER A 28 13.57 0.54 4.82
CA SER A 28 14.06 1.88 4.48
C SER A 28 13.25 3.01 5.14
N LEU A 29 12.02 2.74 5.57
CA LEU A 29 11.17 3.68 6.29
C LEU A 29 11.23 3.44 7.80
N GLY A 30 12.19 2.67 8.32
CA GLY A 30 12.26 2.34 9.75
C GLY A 30 11.18 1.36 10.20
N TYR A 31 10.73 0.48 9.30
CA TYR A 31 9.64 -0.48 9.54
C TYR A 31 8.26 0.16 9.77
N TYR A 32 7.99 1.28 9.10
CA TYR A 32 6.65 1.84 8.95
C TYR A 32 6.06 1.50 7.58
N SER A 33 4.73 1.53 7.50
CA SER A 33 4.05 1.56 6.20
C SER A 33 4.21 2.92 5.51
N PRO A 34 4.02 3.00 4.18
CA PRO A 34 4.06 4.27 3.47
C PRO A 34 3.12 5.33 4.06
N GLU A 35 1.88 4.95 4.40
CA GLU A 35 0.91 5.87 5.00
C GLU A 35 1.35 6.35 6.38
N GLU A 36 1.85 5.45 7.23
CA GLU A 36 2.38 5.81 8.55
C GLU A 36 3.55 6.77 8.45
N TYR A 37 4.49 6.49 7.57
CA TYR A 37 5.65 7.33 7.35
C TYR A 37 5.25 8.73 6.84
N GLU A 38 4.35 8.81 5.87
CA GLU A 38 3.84 10.10 5.38
C GLU A 38 3.13 10.89 6.50
N ARG A 39 2.37 10.23 7.37
CA ARG A 39 1.73 10.90 8.51
C ARG A 39 2.77 11.48 9.47
N MET A 40 3.84 10.77 9.76
CA MET A 40 4.93 11.28 10.62
C MET A 40 5.63 12.49 10.01
N VAL A 41 5.91 12.42 8.70
CA VAL A 41 6.59 13.51 7.96
C VAL A 41 5.70 14.75 7.83
N LYS A 42 4.39 14.59 7.55
CA LYS A 42 3.46 15.72 7.38
C LYS A 42 3.11 16.44 8.68
N VAL A 43 3.32 15.79 9.83
CA VAL A 43 3.07 16.38 11.16
C VAL A 43 4.28 17.18 11.67
N SER A 44 5.44 17.05 11.01
CA SER A 44 6.68 17.78 11.31
C SER A 44 6.75 19.11 10.55
#